data_AF-A0A958DGM6-F1
#
_entry.id   AF-A0A958DGM6-F1
#
_cell.length_a   1.000
_cell.length_b   1.000
_cell.length_c   1.000
_cell.angle_alpha   90.00
_cell.angle_beta   90.00
_cell.angle_gamma   90.00
#
_symmetry.space_group_name_H-M   'P 1'
#
loop_
_entity.id
_entity.type
_entity.pdbx_description
1 polymer ?
#
loop_
_entity_poly.entity_id
_entity_poly.type
_entity_poly.pdbx_seq_one_letter_code
_entity_poly.pdbx_strand_id
1 'polypeptide(L)'
;MLGLLLMPGLRRAAAWRAMVTPLASIIGSGFLVIAPVMASVSGADAVRDMVLIIAAAWLIGGVIRFNIRHGEPDENGQTPLPVVSALSEICLSVAYVISTAFYIRLLASFALSQGHWAGKLN
;
A
#
# COMPACT_ATOMS: atom_id res chain seq x y z
N MET A 1 -16.34 3.79 -20.21
CA MET A 1 -15.58 3.04 -19.20
C MET A 1 -16.32 2.82 -17.88
N LEU A 2 -17.17 3.76 -17.41
CA LEU A 2 -18.00 3.56 -16.20
C LEU A 2 -18.97 2.36 -16.24
N GLY A 3 -19.51 2.02 -17.42
CA GLY A 3 -20.48 0.93 -17.57
C GLY A 3 -19.94 -0.47 -17.25
N LEU A 4 -18.63 -0.71 -17.39
CA LEU A 4 -17.99 -2.00 -17.11
C LEU A 4 -17.82 -2.26 -15.61
N LEU A 5 -17.58 -1.22 -14.81
CA LEU A 5 -17.45 -1.31 -13.34
C LEU A 5 -18.81 -1.50 -12.64
N LEU A 6 -19.90 -1.11 -13.30
CA LEU A 6 -21.27 -1.25 -12.79
C LEU A 6 -21.92 -2.59 -13.18
N MET A 7 -21.24 -3.43 -13.98
CA MET A 7 -21.76 -4.75 -14.33
C MET A 7 -21.90 -5.62 -13.07
N PRO A 8 -23.11 -6.11 -12.76
CA PRO A 8 -23.37 -6.88 -11.53
C PRO A 8 -22.63 -8.22 -11.51
N GLY A 9 -22.15 -8.71 -12.65
CA GLY A 9 -21.28 -9.90 -12.73
C GLY A 9 -19.88 -9.65 -12.17
N LEU A 10 -19.27 -8.50 -12.50
CA LEU A 10 -17.91 -8.17 -12.06
C LEU A 10 -17.87 -7.81 -10.56
N ARG A 11 -18.89 -7.10 -10.06
CA ARG A 11 -19.02 -6.77 -8.62
C ARG A 11 -19.24 -7.99 -7.72
N ARG A 12 -19.81 -9.08 -8.25
CA ARG A 12 -20.06 -10.33 -7.50
C ARG A 12 -18.91 -11.31 -7.55
N ALA A 13 -17.91 -11.13 -8.41
CA ALA A 13 -16.74 -12.00 -8.47
C ALA A 13 -15.97 -11.96 -7.14
N ALA A 14 -15.76 -13.13 -6.53
CA ALA A 14 -15.06 -13.25 -5.25
C ALA A 14 -13.65 -12.64 -5.32
N ALA A 15 -12.95 -12.86 -6.43
CA ALA A 15 -11.62 -12.28 -6.67
C ALA A 15 -11.65 -10.74 -6.71
N TRP A 16 -12.67 -10.13 -7.32
CA TRP A 16 -12.81 -8.67 -7.36
C TRP A 16 -13.03 -8.11 -5.95
N ARG A 17 -13.91 -8.73 -5.15
CA ARG A 17 -14.18 -8.31 -3.77
C ARG A 17 -12.96 -8.46 -2.87
N ALA A 18 -12.16 -9.50 -3.06
CA ALA A 18 -10.93 -9.71 -2.30
C ALA A 18 -9.84 -8.68 -2.65
N MET A 19 -9.79 -8.21 -3.91
CA MET A 19 -8.73 -7.33 -4.40
C MET A 19 -9.04 -5.84 -4.27
N VAL A 20 -10.32 -5.44 -4.25
CA VAL A 20 -10.69 -4.01 -4.31
C VAL A 20 -10.17 -3.21 -3.11
N THR A 21 -10.26 -3.77 -1.90
CA THR A 21 -9.79 -3.13 -0.67
C THR A 21 -8.28 -2.93 -0.65
N PRO A 22 -7.44 -3.96 -0.90
CA PRO A 22 -5.99 -3.75 -0.94
C PRO A 22 -5.56 -2.86 -2.12
N LEU A 23 -6.19 -2.94 -3.29
CA LEU A 23 -5.86 -2.06 -4.42
C LEU A 23 -6.17 -0.60 -4.12
N ALA A 24 -7.31 -0.32 -3.48
CA ALA A 24 -7.66 1.04 -3.08
C ALA A 24 -6.63 1.63 -2.10
N SER A 25 -6.11 0.81 -1.18
CA SER A 25 -5.06 1.21 -0.25
C SER A 25 -3.74 1.54 -0.98
N ILE A 26 -3.32 0.70 -1.93
CA ILE A 26 -2.09 0.90 -2.71
C ILE A 26 -2.19 2.14 -3.62
N ILE A 27 -3.29 2.29 -4.36
CA ILE A 27 -3.47 3.42 -5.29
C ILE A 27 -3.63 4.73 -4.54
N GLY A 28 -4.43 4.74 -3.46
CA GLY A 28 -4.66 5.95 -2.68
C GLY A 28 -3.37 6.45 -2.03
N SER A 29 -2.73 5.61 -1.22
CA SER A 29 -1.57 6.02 -0.42
C SER A 29 -0.25 5.95 -1.19
N GLY A 30 -0.03 4.90 -1.98
CA GLY A 30 1.22 4.67 -2.69
C GLY A 30 1.49 5.74 -3.74
N PHE A 31 0.48 6.15 -4.52
CA PHE A 31 0.68 7.13 -5.58
C PHE A 31 1.03 8.53 -5.04
N LEU A 32 0.31 8.98 -4.01
CA LEU A 32 0.51 10.30 -3.42
C LEU A 32 1.92 10.44 -2.79
N VAL A 33 2.42 9.37 -2.20
CA VAL A 33 3.72 9.36 -1.52
C VAL A 33 4.88 9.11 -2.50
N ILE A 34 4.74 8.14 -3.40
CA ILE A 34 5.86 7.68 -4.24
C ILE A 34 6.27 8.71 -5.28
N ALA A 35 5.33 9.49 -5.83
CA ALA A 35 5.61 10.47 -6.86
C ALA A 35 6.56 11.60 -6.38
N PRO A 36 6.29 12.32 -5.27
CA PRO A 36 7.21 13.34 -4.77
C PRO A 36 8.51 12.75 -4.23
N VAL A 37 8.49 11.54 -3.65
CA VAL A 37 9.70 10.87 -3.16
C VAL A 37 10.61 10.49 -4.33
N MET A 38 10.08 9.89 -5.39
CA MET A 38 10.88 9.52 -6.57
C MET A 38 11.39 10.73 -7.34
N ALA A 39 10.58 11.79 -7.45
CA ALA A 39 11.01 13.04 -8.07
C ALA A 39 12.18 13.70 -7.31
N SER A 40 12.18 13.62 -5.98
CA SER A 40 13.23 14.23 -5.15
C SER A 40 14.49 13.38 -5.01
N VAL A 41 14.38 12.04 -5.06
CA VAL A 41 15.52 11.13 -4.87
C VAL A 41 16.20 10.76 -6.19
N SER A 42 15.43 10.45 -7.23
CA SER A 42 15.98 9.73 -8.41
C SER A 42 15.83 10.47 -9.74
N GLY A 43 14.99 11.52 -9.80
CA GLY A 43 14.84 12.33 -11.02
C GLY A 43 14.55 11.48 -12.27
N ALA A 44 15.48 11.46 -13.23
CA ALA A 44 15.35 10.70 -14.48
C ALA A 44 15.39 9.17 -14.29
N ASP A 45 16.03 8.67 -13.24
CA ASP A 45 16.14 7.23 -12.95
C ASP A 45 14.92 6.66 -12.18
N ALA A 46 13.93 7.51 -11.88
CA ALA A 46 12.74 7.13 -11.10
C ALA A 46 11.99 5.90 -11.65
N VAL A 47 11.99 5.71 -12.98
CA VAL A 47 11.34 4.54 -13.60
C VAL A 47 12.06 3.25 -13.23
N ARG A 48 13.39 3.25 -13.21
CA ARG A 48 14.20 2.08 -12.83
C ARG A 48 13.93 1.70 -11.37
N ASP A 49 13.90 2.69 -10.49
CA ASP A 49 13.69 2.47 -9.05
C ASP A 49 12.25 2.00 -8.75
N MET A 50 11.26 2.51 -9.50
CA MET A 50 9.89 2.01 -9.42
C MET A 50 9.80 0.53 -9.84
N VAL A 51 10.50 0.12 -10.90
CA VAL A 51 10.56 -1.30 -11.31
C VAL A 51 11.16 -2.16 -10.18
N LEU A 52 12.21 -1.67 -9.52
CA LEU A 52 12.84 -2.37 -8.40
C LEU A 52 11.88 -2.53 -7.22
N ILE A 53 11.14 -1.47 -6.87
CA ILE A 53 10.14 -1.50 -5.79
C ILE A 53 9.01 -2.48 -6.12
N ILE A 54 8.51 -2.47 -7.36
CA ILE A 54 7.47 -3.40 -7.81
C ILE A 54 7.99 -4.86 -7.75
N ALA A 55 9.22 -5.10 -8.18
CA ALA A 55 9.84 -6.43 -8.10
C ALA A 55 9.95 -6.91 -6.65
N ALA A 56 10.42 -6.05 -5.74
CA ALA A 56 10.49 -6.35 -4.31
C ALA A 56 9.10 -6.64 -3.71
N ALA A 57 8.09 -5.82 -4.04
CA ALA A 57 6.72 -6.04 -3.59
C ALA A 57 6.15 -7.37 -4.11
N TRP A 58 6.48 -7.76 -5.34
CA TRP A 58 6.06 -9.04 -5.91
C TRP A 58 6.67 -10.23 -5.15
N LEU A 59 7.95 -10.15 -4.78
CA LEU A 59 8.63 -11.17 -3.97
C LEU A 59 8.01 -11.29 -2.57
N ILE A 60 7.76 -10.17 -1.88
CA ILE A 60 7.09 -10.15 -0.58
C ILE A 60 5.68 -10.76 -0.69
N GLY A 61 4.93 -10.43 -1.73
CA GLY A 61 3.64 -11.05 -2.01
C GLY A 61 3.74 -12.56 -2.24
N GLY A 62 4.84 -13.04 -2.81
CA GLY A 62 5.14 -14.47 -2.92
C GLY A 62 5.28 -15.15 -1.55
N VAL A 63 6.02 -14.53 -0.62
CA VAL A 63 6.19 -15.03 0.76
C VAL A 63 4.86 -15.04 1.51
N ILE A 64 4.06 -13.98 1.39
CA ILE A 64 2.73 -13.90 2.04
C ILE A 64 1.81 -15.02 1.51
N ARG A 65 1.75 -15.24 0.19
CA ARG A 65 0.94 -16.33 -0.40
C ARG A 65 1.43 -17.72 0.05
N PHE A 66 2.74 -17.88 0.20
CA PHE A 66 3.32 -19.12 0.72
C PHE A 66 2.90 -19.36 2.17
N ASN A 67 2.98 -18.33 3.03
CA ASN A 67 2.56 -18.39 4.43
C ASN A 67 1.05 -18.66 4.58
N ILE A 68 0.19 -18.02 3.77
CA ILE A 68 -1.26 -18.29 3.78
C ILE A 68 -1.53 -19.76 3.41
N ARG A 69 -0.86 -20.29 2.38
CA ARG A 69 -1.12 -21.65 1.89
C ARG A 69 -0.62 -22.76 2.81
N HIS A 70 0.50 -22.54 3.51
CA HIS A 70 1.16 -23.60 4.30
C HIS A 70 1.13 -23.35 5.80
N GLY A 71 0.98 -22.10 6.25
CA GLY A 71 0.98 -21.72 7.67
C GLY A 71 -0.42 -21.67 8.29
N GLU A 72 -1.44 -21.18 7.58
CA GLU A 72 -2.82 -21.09 8.12
C GLU A 72 -3.52 -22.45 8.29
N PRO A 73 -3.29 -23.49 7.44
CA PRO A 73 -3.90 -24.80 7.66
C PRO A 73 -3.32 -25.61 8.84
N ASP A 74 -2.19 -25.19 9.41
CA ASP A 74 -1.44 -25.92 10.47
C ASP A 74 -1.71 -25.40 11.89
N GLU A 75 -2.78 -24.60 12.08
CA GLU A 75 -3.25 -24.18 13.42
C GLU A 75 -3.67 -25.36 14.33
N ASN A 76 -3.70 -26.59 13.80
CA ASN A 76 -3.92 -27.83 14.55
C ASN A 76 -2.63 -28.59 14.93
N GLY A 77 -1.42 -28.12 14.60
CA GLY A 77 -0.21 -28.92 14.83
C GLY A 77 1.13 -28.20 15.02
N GLN A 78 1.43 -27.15 14.27
CA GLN A 78 2.71 -26.44 14.38
C GLN A 78 2.52 -24.93 14.25
N THR A 79 2.41 -24.26 15.38
CA THR A 79 2.42 -22.80 15.39
C THR A 79 3.77 -22.29 14.89
N PRO A 80 3.81 -21.25 14.03
CA PRO A 80 5.06 -20.53 13.79
C PRO A 80 5.65 -20.11 15.14
N LEU A 81 6.98 -20.16 15.26
CA LEU A 81 7.70 -19.80 16.48
C LEU A 81 7.07 -18.55 17.11
N PRO A 82 6.52 -18.62 18.34
CA PRO A 82 5.71 -17.54 18.93
C PRO A 82 6.39 -16.17 18.90
N VAL A 83 7.73 -16.17 18.97
CA VAL A 83 8.58 -14.98 18.89
C VAL A 83 8.50 -14.31 17.52
N VAL A 84 8.50 -15.08 16.42
CA VAL A 84 8.46 -14.54 15.05
C VAL A 84 7.10 -13.90 14.77
N SER A 85 6.01 -14.53 15.23
CA SER A 85 4.66 -13.97 15.11
C SER A 85 4.53 -12.66 15.90
N ALA A 86 4.95 -12.66 17.17
CA ALA A 86 4.91 -11.47 18.01
C ALA A 86 5.75 -10.31 17.44
N LEU A 87 6.96 -10.61 16.95
CA LEU A 87 7.81 -9.61 16.30
C LEU A 87 7.16 -9.07 15.01
N SER A 88 6.55 -9.93 14.21
CA SER A 88 5.88 -9.53 12.97
C SER A 88 4.69 -8.60 13.25
N GLU A 89 3.88 -8.91 14.26
CA GLU A 89 2.77 -8.05 14.70
C GLU A 89 3.25 -6.68 15.19
N ILE A 90 4.30 -6.65 16.02
CA ILE A 90 4.89 -5.41 16.52
C ILE A 90 5.43 -4.59 15.35
N CYS A 91 6.26 -5.19 14.49
CA CYS A 91 6.82 -4.51 13.31
C CYS A 91 5.73 -3.97 12.39
N LEU A 92 4.67 -4.75 12.14
CA LEU A 92 3.55 -4.33 11.30
C LEU A 92 2.79 -3.15 11.93
N SER A 93 2.56 -3.18 13.25
CA SER A 93 1.88 -2.08 13.96
C SER A 93 2.68 -0.78 13.87
N VAL A 94 4.00 -0.85 14.11
CA VAL A 94 4.89 0.32 14.07
C VAL A 94 4.97 0.90 12.66
N ALA A 95 5.14 0.03 11.65
CA ALA A 95 5.14 0.45 10.26
C ALA A 95 3.82 1.14 9.87
N TYR A 96 2.68 0.61 10.33
CA TYR A 96 1.37 1.20 10.09
C TYR A 96 1.22 2.59 10.73
N VAL A 97 1.69 2.79 11.95
CA VAL A 97 1.67 4.09 12.64
C VAL A 97 2.52 5.11 11.88
N ILE A 98 3.75 4.75 11.50
CA ILE A 98 4.65 5.63 10.73
C ILE A 98 4.02 6.00 9.39
N SER A 99 3.49 5.01 8.67
CA SER A 99 2.79 5.21 7.39
C SER A 99 1.60 6.15 7.53
N THR A 100 0.77 5.96 8.56
CA THR A 100 -0.42 6.78 8.80
C THR A 100 -0.05 8.22 9.14
N ALA A 101 0.95 8.44 10.00
CA ALA A 101 1.42 9.77 10.36
C ALA A 101 1.98 10.52 9.14
N PHE A 102 2.80 9.84 8.32
CA PHE A 102 3.32 10.41 7.09
C PHE A 102 2.19 10.78 6.11
N TYR A 103 1.18 9.91 6.00
CA TYR A 103 0.03 10.15 5.12
C TYR A 103 -0.79 11.37 5.54
N ILE A 104 -1.08 11.51 6.84
CA ILE A 104 -1.79 12.68 7.37
C ILE A 104 -0.99 13.96 7.11
N ARG A 105 0.34 13.92 7.30
CA ARG A 105 1.22 15.06 7.00
C ARG A 105 1.15 15.46 5.52
N LEU A 106 1.19 14.49 4.61
CA LEU A 106 1.12 14.76 3.19
C LEU A 106 -0.27 15.31 2.79
N LEU A 107 -1.34 14.71 3.31
CA LEU A 107 -2.71 15.20 3.11
C LEU A 107 -2.87 16.63 3.62
N ALA A 108 -2.35 16.93 4.81
CA ALA A 108 -2.35 18.28 5.36
C ALA A 108 -1.56 19.25 4.48
N SER A 109 -0.40 18.84 3.94
CA SER A 109 0.36 19.68 3.03
C SER A 109 -0.42 19.99 1.74
N PHE A 110 -1.12 19.01 1.17
CA PHE A 110 -1.97 19.23 0.00
C PHE A 110 -3.17 20.11 0.32
N ALA A 111 -3.87 19.83 1.43
CA ALA A 111 -5.03 20.61 1.87
C ALA A 111 -4.66 22.08 2.14
N LEU A 112 -3.53 22.32 2.78
CA LEU A 112 -3.02 23.67 3.02
C LEU A 112 -2.48 24.33 1.75
N SER A 113 -1.85 23.57 0.84
CA SER A 113 -1.39 24.12 -0.45
C SER A 113 -2.54 24.54 -1.35
N GLN A 114 -3.67 23.81 -1.34
CA GLN A 114 -4.89 24.20 -2.04
C GLN A 114 -5.70 25.28 -1.30
N GLY A 115 -5.53 25.37 0.02
CA GLY A 115 -6.09 26.44 0.86
C GLY A 115 -5.28 27.74 0.86
N HIS A 116 -4.11 27.78 0.20
CA HIS A 116 -3.27 28.98 0.19
C HIS A 116 -3.78 29.97 -0.85
N TRP A 117 -4.44 31.00 -0.32
CA TRP A 117 -4.59 32.34 -0.88
C TRP A 117 -3.23 32.92 -1.35
N ALA A 118 -2.63 32.35 -2.39
CA ALA A 118 -1.41 32.82 -3.06
C ALA A 118 -1.75 33.96 -4.04
N GLY A 119 -2.49 34.94 -3.55
CA GLY A 119 -2.89 36.13 -4.29
C GLY A 119 -3.01 37.30 -3.33
N LYS A 120 -1.86 37.86 -2.93
CA LYS A 120 -1.62 39.28 -2.56
C LYS A 120 -0.35 39.40 -1.71
N LEU A 121 0.82 39.31 -2.36
CA LEU A 121 2.01 40.05 -1.98
C LEU A 121 2.82 40.37 -3.25
N ASN A 122 2.18 41.08 -4.17
CA ASN A 122 2.84 41.92 -5.17
C ASN A 122 2.15 43.29 -5.12
#